data_AF-A0A6V7IJM0-F1
#
_entry.id   AF-A0A6V7IJM0-F1
#
_cell.length_a   1.000
_cell.length_b   1.000
_cell.length_c   1.000
_cell.angle_alpha   90.00
_cell.angle_beta   90.00
_cell.angle_gamma   90.00
#
_symmetry.space_group_name_H-M   'P 1'
#
loop_
_entity.id
_entity.type
_entity.pdbx_description
1 polymer ?
#
loop_
_entity_poly.entity_id
_entity_poly.type
_entity_poly.pdbx_seq_one_letter_code
_entity_poly.pdbx_strand_id
1 'polypeptide(L)'
;VITAAGTCCCFPPKVLLASMAACLQKANQLTYGPCIALLERCLFKELGAFPGQDTCNTCTKPSNYSWEFLELYSSWLKLEIPSLCYAIMAHLIKVTPNCGLYVRRELLFRVFYPTLLNAKRNLEREEVKPTVEFLIQSCLSMISSLVLNPLMCERFVEAGGLEEALQLRPNPLFTRNIYALLEVSVIMEIRKSIEDNEVINSIATQSLFEALERETTSLLEIFDNCDEVILKELCEEPLQTLHLKSMKLKEKTDHGTVLEAEKSLMADSDGDLQKISLFQASAAWRAAAGVILCTPKFREDFSNCSVAFKSLELFKVLAVRIATDRLR
;
A
#
# COMPACT_ATOMS: atom_id res chain seq x y z
N VAL A 1 40.06 -0.90 21.39
CA VAL A 1 39.03 -0.99 22.46
C VAL A 1 38.20 0.29 22.44
N ILE A 2 37.25 0.41 21.50
CA ILE A 2 36.25 1.50 21.44
C ILE A 2 34.91 0.89 20.98
N THR A 3 34.52 -0.24 21.58
CA THR A 3 33.31 -1.00 21.22
C THR A 3 32.22 -0.92 22.28
N ALA A 4 32.38 -0.06 23.30
CA ALA A 4 31.51 0.01 24.47
C ALA A 4 31.05 1.43 24.84
N ALA A 5 30.86 2.32 23.86
CA ALA A 5 30.05 3.52 24.08
C ALA A 5 28.58 3.19 23.79
N GLY A 6 28.01 2.29 24.60
CA GLY A 6 26.57 2.05 24.57
C GLY A 6 25.85 3.17 25.31
N THR A 7 24.70 3.61 24.79
CA THR A 7 23.79 4.42 25.61
C THR A 7 23.24 3.52 26.70
N CYS A 8 23.49 3.86 27.97
CA CYS A 8 22.86 3.16 29.09
C CYS A 8 21.34 3.21 28.92
N CYS A 9 20.60 2.15 29.30
CA CYS A 9 19.14 2.11 29.25
C CYS A 9 18.44 3.22 30.09
N CYS A 10 19.22 3.98 30.86
CA CYS A 10 18.80 5.18 31.58
C CYS A 10 18.91 6.49 30.77
N PHE A 11 19.53 6.48 29.59
CA PHE A 11 19.66 7.69 28.79
C PHE A 11 18.29 8.09 28.23
N PRO A 12 17.81 9.33 28.44
CA PRO A 12 16.50 9.76 27.95
C PRO A 12 16.43 9.70 26.41
N PRO A 13 15.63 8.80 25.81
CA PRO A 13 15.64 8.61 24.36
C PRO A 13 15.21 9.88 23.63
N LYS A 14 14.29 10.64 24.22
CA LYS A 14 13.82 11.93 23.69
C LYS A 14 14.95 12.93 23.47
N VAL A 15 15.96 12.97 24.36
CA VAL A 15 17.12 13.87 24.22
C VAL A 15 18.01 13.41 23.06
N LEU A 16 18.19 12.09 22.91
CA LEU A 16 18.94 11.52 21.79
C LEU A 16 18.25 11.87 20.47
N LEU A 17 16.96 11.55 20.32
CA LEU A 17 16.23 11.85 19.09
C LEU A 17 16.18 13.34 18.80
N ALA A 18 15.99 14.21 19.80
CA ALA A 18 15.97 15.66 19.56
C ALA A 18 17.33 16.16 19.03
N SER A 19 18.43 15.66 19.60
CA SER A 19 19.79 16.01 19.14
C SER A 19 20.05 15.49 17.73
N MET A 20 19.64 14.25 17.46
CA MET A 20 19.75 13.65 16.13
C MET A 20 18.83 14.34 15.13
N ALA A 21 17.68 14.86 15.56
CA ALA A 21 16.78 15.60 14.71
C ALA A 21 17.40 16.91 14.23
N ALA A 22 17.98 17.67 15.16
CA ALA A 22 18.70 18.88 14.83
C ALA A 22 19.91 18.60 13.92
N CYS A 23 20.58 17.46 14.11
CA CYS A 23 21.70 17.03 13.26
C CYS A 23 21.24 16.69 11.84
N LEU A 24 20.31 15.74 11.70
CA LEU A 24 19.81 15.25 10.41
C LEU A 24 19.19 16.36 9.55
N GLN A 25 18.52 17.34 10.16
CA GLN A 25 17.94 18.48 9.43
C GLN A 25 19.01 19.42 8.84
N LYS A 26 20.19 19.52 9.45
CA LYS A 26 21.28 20.42 9.03
C LYS A 26 22.35 19.73 8.21
N ALA A 27 22.30 18.40 8.10
CA ALA A 27 23.39 17.60 7.60
C ALA A 27 23.17 17.14 6.15
N ASN A 28 24.27 16.71 5.52
CA ASN A 28 24.27 16.19 4.15
C ASN A 28 23.95 14.69 4.11
N GLN A 29 23.68 14.15 2.92
CA GLN A 29 23.30 12.74 2.72
C GLN A 29 24.31 11.73 3.29
N LEU A 30 25.60 12.07 3.35
CA LEU A 30 26.64 11.19 3.88
C LEU A 30 26.49 10.94 5.38
N THR A 31 25.82 11.84 6.11
CA THR A 31 25.60 11.70 7.56
C THR A 31 24.39 10.86 7.92
N TYR A 32 23.45 10.64 6.98
CA TYR A 32 22.19 9.96 7.28
C TYR A 32 22.42 8.50 7.68
N GLY A 33 23.28 7.78 6.96
CA GLY A 33 23.60 6.38 7.25
C GLY A 33 24.13 6.17 8.68
N PRO A 34 25.21 6.85 9.09
CA PRO A 34 25.74 6.77 10.46
C PRO A 34 24.71 7.14 11.54
N CYS A 35 23.93 8.21 11.35
CA CYS A 35 22.87 8.60 12.29
C CYS A 35 21.77 7.52 12.38
N ILE A 36 21.30 7.00 11.25
CA ILE A 36 20.29 5.93 11.23
C ILE A 36 20.83 4.67 11.94
N ALA A 37 22.08 4.30 11.70
CA ALA A 37 22.69 3.15 12.37
C ALA A 37 22.76 3.33 13.90
N LEU A 38 23.02 4.56 14.37
CA LEU A 38 22.97 4.89 15.79
C LEU A 38 21.54 4.79 16.36
N LEU A 39 20.52 5.28 15.64
CA LEU A 39 19.11 5.13 16.03
C LEU A 39 18.70 3.66 16.12
N GLU A 40 19.05 2.84 15.12
CA GLU A 40 18.80 1.40 15.12
C GLU A 40 19.40 0.72 16.35
N ARG A 41 20.66 1.03 16.65
CA ARG A 41 21.36 0.43 17.78
C ARG A 41 20.75 0.88 19.11
N CYS A 42 20.63 2.18 19.33
CA CYS A 42 20.22 2.72 20.62
C CYS A 42 18.71 2.49 20.85
N LEU A 43 17.85 2.91 19.93
CA LEU A 43 16.40 2.90 20.15
C LEU A 43 15.79 1.52 19.97
N PHE A 44 16.17 0.83 18.89
CA PHE A 44 15.46 -0.38 18.52
C PHE A 44 16.04 -1.61 19.21
N LYS A 45 17.37 -1.69 19.36
CA LYS A 45 18.04 -2.81 20.03
C LYS A 45 18.19 -2.56 21.54
N GLU A 46 18.89 -1.51 21.95
CA GLU A 46 19.28 -1.32 23.36
C GLU A 46 18.09 -0.92 24.27
N LEU A 47 17.12 -0.15 23.75
CA LEU A 47 15.93 0.25 24.53
C LEU A 47 14.76 -0.76 24.46
N GLY A 48 14.98 -1.88 23.78
CA GLY A 48 14.06 -3.01 23.72
C GLY A 48 12.80 -2.74 22.91
N ALA A 49 12.94 -2.06 21.76
CA ALA A 49 11.89 -2.12 20.75
C ALA A 49 11.81 -3.54 20.16
N PHE A 50 12.95 -4.20 19.97
CA PHE A 50 13.01 -5.58 19.53
C PHE A 50 12.78 -6.52 20.72
N PRO A 51 12.04 -7.62 20.52
CA PRO A 51 11.89 -8.64 21.55
C PRO A 51 13.24 -9.34 21.75
N GLY A 52 13.82 -9.26 22.95
CA GLY A 52 15.14 -9.82 23.26
C GLY A 52 15.48 -9.77 24.74
N GLN A 53 16.44 -10.61 25.15
CA GLN A 53 16.87 -10.82 26.56
C GLN A 53 17.96 -9.86 27.03
N ASP A 54 18.44 -8.95 26.18
CA ASP A 54 19.51 -8.00 26.53
C ASP A 54 18.96 -6.89 27.44
N THR A 55 18.61 -7.26 28.67
CA THR A 55 18.44 -6.31 29.76
C THR A 55 19.80 -5.72 30.07
N CYS A 56 19.90 -4.39 30.11
CA CYS A 56 21.14 -3.75 30.52
C CYS A 56 21.54 -4.27 31.90
N ASN A 57 22.71 -4.91 32.00
CA ASN A 57 23.23 -5.44 33.27
C ASN A 57 23.58 -4.35 34.29
N THR A 58 23.54 -3.07 33.87
CA THR A 58 23.90 -1.90 34.69
C THR A 58 22.67 -1.15 35.21
N CYS A 59 21.52 -1.26 34.57
CA CYS A 59 20.32 -0.51 34.96
C CYS A 59 19.07 -1.40 34.94
N THR A 60 18.27 -1.30 36.00
CA THR A 60 16.90 -1.83 36.00
C THR A 60 16.09 -1.04 34.98
N LYS A 61 15.69 -1.70 33.89
CA LYS A 61 14.84 -1.09 32.85
C LYS A 61 13.58 -0.53 33.53
N PRO A 62 13.31 0.79 33.47
CA PRO A 62 12.08 1.31 34.02
C PRO A 62 10.90 0.65 33.30
N SER A 63 9.96 0.12 34.08
CA SER A 63 8.78 -0.60 33.58
C SER A 63 7.86 0.26 32.71
N ASN A 64 8.01 1.59 32.77
CA ASN A 64 7.19 2.58 32.11
C ASN A 64 7.97 3.34 31.03
N TYR A 65 8.59 2.61 30.09
CA TYR A 65 9.24 3.24 28.94
C TYR A 65 8.18 3.88 28.03
N SER A 66 8.09 5.22 28.04
CA SER A 66 7.21 5.96 27.12
C SER A 66 7.88 6.06 25.74
N TRP A 67 7.10 5.78 24.70
CA TRP A 67 7.50 5.88 23.30
C TRP A 67 6.97 7.17 22.63
N GLU A 68 6.55 8.17 23.42
CA GLU A 68 6.10 9.48 22.92
C GLU A 68 7.12 10.16 22.01
N PHE A 69 8.41 9.91 22.22
CA PHE A 69 9.47 10.47 21.38
C PHE A 69 9.39 10.04 19.92
N LEU A 70 8.66 8.98 19.58
CA LEU A 70 8.47 8.55 18.19
C LEU A 70 7.80 9.61 17.32
N GLU A 71 7.04 10.54 17.91
CA GLU A 71 6.47 11.69 17.18
C GLU A 71 7.53 12.57 16.51
N LEU A 72 8.78 12.51 16.98
CA LEU A 72 9.89 13.23 16.36
C LEU A 72 10.21 12.71 14.94
N TYR A 73 9.83 11.48 14.58
CA TYR A 73 9.94 10.99 13.21
C TYR A 73 9.10 11.83 12.23
N SER A 74 7.95 12.34 12.68
CA SER A 74 7.11 13.24 11.87
C SER A 74 7.85 14.52 11.49
N SER A 75 8.85 14.94 12.28
CA SER A 75 9.71 16.10 11.95
C SER A 75 10.74 15.82 10.86
N TRP A 76 11.03 14.55 10.57
CA TRP A 76 11.97 14.10 9.53
C TRP A 76 11.28 13.67 8.25
N LEU A 77 10.04 13.19 8.35
CA LEU A 77 9.17 12.85 7.23
C LEU A 77 8.54 14.11 6.62
N LYS A 78 9.34 15.18 6.45
CA LYS A 78 8.94 16.46 5.85
C LYS A 78 9.25 16.51 4.36
N LEU A 79 8.27 16.93 3.56
CA LEU A 79 8.35 16.99 2.09
C LEU A 79 9.45 17.93 1.55
N GLU A 80 10.04 18.77 2.39
CA GLU A 80 11.08 19.76 2.03
C GLU A 80 12.44 19.11 1.73
N ILE A 81 12.75 17.96 2.33
CA ILE A 81 14.06 17.29 2.17
C ILE A 81 13.84 15.83 1.72
N PRO A 82 13.59 15.58 0.41
CA PRO A 82 13.26 14.25 -0.11
C PRO A 82 14.26 13.15 0.29
N SER A 83 15.57 13.42 0.21
CA SER A 83 16.59 12.43 0.56
C SER A 83 16.55 12.00 2.01
N LEU A 84 16.20 12.91 2.93
CA LEU A 84 16.03 12.57 4.35
C LEU A 84 14.75 11.74 4.54
N CYS A 85 13.64 12.11 3.88
CA CYS A 85 12.41 11.31 3.89
C CYS A 85 12.65 9.88 3.44
N TYR A 86 13.33 9.68 2.30
CA TYR A 86 13.63 8.35 1.79
C TYR A 86 14.48 7.54 2.77
N ALA A 87 15.55 8.14 3.33
CA ALA A 87 16.42 7.47 4.28
C ALA A 87 15.69 7.06 5.56
N ILE A 88 14.87 7.95 6.12
CA ILE A 88 14.11 7.71 7.36
C ILE A 88 12.99 6.70 7.13
N MET A 89 12.24 6.81 6.03
CA MET A 89 11.20 5.84 5.71
C MET A 89 11.78 4.44 5.46
N ALA A 90 12.90 4.34 4.72
CA ALA A 90 13.59 3.06 4.51
C ALA A 90 14.05 2.43 5.83
N HIS A 91 14.57 3.24 6.75
CA HIS A 91 14.89 2.79 8.10
C HIS A 91 13.66 2.28 8.86
N LEU A 92 12.56 3.04 8.86
CA LEU A 92 11.33 2.66 9.54
C LEU A 92 10.74 1.35 8.99
N ILE A 93 10.72 1.18 7.67
CA ILE A 93 10.29 -0.05 7.00
C ILE A 93 11.15 -1.25 7.43
N LYS A 94 12.46 -1.04 7.57
CA LYS A 94 13.40 -2.09 8.00
C LYS A 94 13.22 -2.52 9.46
N VAL A 95 13.02 -1.57 10.37
CA VAL A 95 13.01 -1.87 11.82
C VAL A 95 11.63 -2.27 12.35
N THR A 96 10.55 -1.72 11.79
CA THR A 96 9.19 -1.92 12.31
C THR A 96 8.78 -3.41 12.38
N PRO A 97 9.05 -4.26 11.37
CA PRO A 97 8.70 -5.69 11.43
C PRO A 97 9.41 -6.44 12.55
N ASN A 98 10.53 -5.93 13.07
CA ASN A 98 11.28 -6.58 14.16
C ASN A 98 10.86 -6.08 15.55
N CYS A 99 9.99 -5.06 15.61
CA CYS A 99 9.55 -4.49 16.88
C CYS A 99 8.53 -5.39 17.58
N GLY A 100 8.48 -5.33 18.91
CA GLY A 100 7.44 -5.94 19.72
C GLY A 100 6.09 -5.25 19.52
N LEU A 101 5.00 -5.94 19.88
CA LEU A 101 3.62 -5.49 19.62
C LEU A 101 3.32 -4.08 20.13
N TYR A 102 3.79 -3.74 21.33
CA TYR A 102 3.58 -2.41 21.91
C TYR A 102 4.22 -1.32 21.04
N VAL A 103 5.47 -1.50 20.62
CA VAL A 103 6.18 -0.49 19.81
C VAL A 103 5.60 -0.40 18.40
N ARG A 104 5.21 -1.54 17.81
CA ARG A 104 4.48 -1.56 16.54
C ARG A 104 3.20 -0.73 16.58
N ARG A 105 2.43 -0.83 17.68
CA ARG A 105 1.24 0.00 17.91
C ARG A 105 1.58 1.49 17.97
N GLU A 106 2.62 1.87 18.71
CA GLU A 106 3.04 3.27 18.80
C GLU A 106 3.54 3.80 17.43
N LEU A 107 4.27 2.99 16.67
CA LEU A 107 4.70 3.33 15.31
C LEU A 107 3.50 3.52 14.35
N LEU A 108 2.49 2.64 14.43
CA LEU A 108 1.27 2.78 13.64
C LEU A 108 0.60 4.13 13.88
N PHE A 109 0.28 4.45 15.14
CA PHE A 109 -0.56 5.60 15.48
C PHE A 109 0.18 6.93 15.62
N ARG A 110 1.49 6.92 15.92
CA ARG A 110 2.28 8.16 16.10
C ARG A 110 3.16 8.52 14.91
N VAL A 111 3.44 7.57 14.02
CA VAL A 111 4.35 7.78 12.88
C VAL A 111 3.63 7.53 11.55
N PHE A 112 3.26 6.28 11.26
CA PHE A 112 2.76 5.94 9.93
C PHE A 112 1.40 6.57 9.61
N TYR A 113 0.43 6.48 10.51
CA TYR A 113 -0.90 7.03 10.27
C TYR A 113 -0.89 8.57 10.16
N PRO A 114 -0.27 9.33 11.07
CA PRO A 114 -0.13 10.78 10.90
C PRO A 114 0.64 11.18 9.64
N THR A 115 1.67 10.42 9.26
CA THR A 115 2.42 10.66 8.03
C THR A 115 1.55 10.44 6.79
N LEU A 116 0.73 9.39 6.77
CA LEU A 116 -0.23 9.14 5.70
C LEU A 116 -1.19 10.32 5.53
N LEU A 117 -1.82 10.78 6.62
CA LEU A 117 -2.74 11.92 6.59
C LEU A 117 -2.05 13.20 6.10
N ASN A 118 -0.81 13.43 6.54
CA ASN A 118 -0.04 14.58 6.10
C ASN A 118 0.33 14.50 4.61
N ALA A 119 0.77 13.35 4.13
CA ALA A 119 1.10 13.15 2.72
C ALA A 119 -0.15 13.29 1.84
N LYS A 120 -1.28 12.68 2.24
CA LYS A 120 -2.57 12.80 1.56
C LYS A 120 -3.03 14.26 1.42
N ARG A 121 -2.97 15.08 2.48
CA ARG A 121 -3.28 16.53 2.41
C ARG A 121 -2.40 17.31 1.42
N ASN A 122 -1.22 16.79 1.07
CA ASN A 122 -0.33 17.40 0.09
C ASN A 122 -0.49 16.80 -1.32
N LEU A 123 -1.22 15.69 -1.47
CA LEU A 123 -1.56 15.10 -2.76
C LEU A 123 -2.58 15.95 -3.52
N GLU A 124 -3.46 16.65 -2.81
CA GLU A 124 -4.52 17.50 -3.38
C GLU A 124 -4.01 18.86 -3.90
N ARG A 125 -2.69 19.10 -3.87
CA ARG A 125 -2.06 20.37 -4.30
C ARG A 125 -1.56 20.24 -5.74
N GLU A 126 -1.58 21.35 -6.49
CA GLU A 126 -1.31 21.37 -7.95
C GLU A 126 0.06 20.79 -8.38
N GLU A 127 1.06 20.80 -7.50
CA GLU A 127 2.38 20.20 -7.77
C GLU A 127 2.62 18.99 -6.85
N VAL A 128 2.17 17.80 -7.29
CA VAL A 128 2.42 16.55 -6.58
C VAL A 128 3.89 16.17 -6.72
N LYS A 129 4.60 16.20 -5.59
CA LYS A 129 6.01 15.76 -5.53
C LYS A 129 6.08 14.23 -5.47
N PRO A 130 7.02 13.56 -6.16
CA PRO A 130 7.21 12.10 -6.06
C PRO A 130 7.39 11.59 -4.63
N THR A 131 7.95 12.42 -3.76
CA THR A 131 8.09 12.14 -2.32
C THR A 131 6.73 11.93 -1.63
N VAL A 132 5.67 12.62 -2.05
CA VAL A 132 4.31 12.47 -1.51
C VAL A 132 3.77 11.08 -1.83
N GLU A 133 3.84 10.68 -3.11
CA GLU A 133 3.39 9.38 -3.59
C GLU A 133 4.14 8.24 -2.89
N PHE A 134 5.48 8.37 -2.79
CA PHE A 134 6.32 7.43 -2.06
C PHE A 134 5.90 7.30 -0.59
N LEU A 135 5.64 8.42 0.10
CA LEU A 135 5.23 8.39 1.51
C LEU A 135 3.86 7.72 1.66
N ILE A 136 2.90 8.01 0.79
CA ILE A 136 1.58 7.37 0.81
C ILE A 136 1.72 5.86 0.60
N GLN A 137 2.42 5.43 -0.45
CA GLN A 137 2.62 4.00 -0.74
C GLN A 137 3.33 3.29 0.41
N SER A 138 4.38 3.89 0.96
CA SER A 138 5.15 3.34 2.08
C SER A 138 4.28 3.22 3.33
N CYS A 139 3.51 4.26 3.66
CA CYS A 139 2.64 4.24 4.84
C CYS A 139 1.52 3.21 4.68
N LEU A 140 0.84 3.16 3.53
CA LEU A 140 -0.20 2.15 3.30
C LEU A 140 0.37 0.73 3.42
N SER A 141 1.53 0.46 2.79
CA SER A 141 2.18 -0.85 2.90
C SER A 141 2.52 -1.22 4.36
N MET A 142 3.06 -0.26 5.13
CA MET A 142 3.42 -0.51 6.52
C MET A 142 2.18 -0.68 7.40
N ILE A 143 1.14 0.13 7.21
CA ILE A 143 -0.12 0.03 7.94
C ILE A 143 -0.75 -1.35 7.70
N SER A 144 -0.85 -1.83 6.44
CA SER A 144 -1.35 -3.18 6.12
C SER A 144 -0.61 -4.27 6.90
N SER A 145 0.71 -4.14 7.08
CA SER A 145 1.51 -5.10 7.85
C SER A 145 1.34 -5.00 9.37
N LEU A 146 0.91 -3.83 9.86
CA LEU A 146 0.77 -3.54 11.29
C LEU A 146 -0.62 -3.87 11.84
N VAL A 147 -1.66 -3.79 11.01
CA VAL A 147 -3.05 -4.09 11.40
C VAL A 147 -3.39 -5.58 11.38
N LEU A 148 -2.39 -6.48 11.36
CA LEU A 148 -2.56 -7.94 11.42
C LEU A 148 -2.99 -8.49 12.80
N ASN A 149 -3.45 -7.62 13.70
CA ASN A 149 -3.96 -7.97 15.02
C ASN A 149 -5.36 -7.34 15.19
N PRO A 150 -6.37 -8.09 15.68
CA PRO A 150 -7.74 -7.58 15.77
C PRO A 150 -7.86 -6.26 16.54
N LEU A 151 -7.21 -6.13 17.69
CA LEU A 151 -7.23 -4.91 18.50
C LEU A 151 -6.54 -3.73 17.80
N MET A 152 -5.44 -3.97 17.09
CA MET A 152 -4.77 -2.92 16.31
C MET A 152 -5.61 -2.48 15.11
N CYS A 153 -6.26 -3.43 14.43
CA CYS A 153 -7.14 -3.15 13.30
C CYS A 153 -8.38 -2.38 13.72
N GLU A 154 -9.04 -2.80 14.80
CA GLU A 154 -10.20 -2.09 15.37
C GLU A 154 -9.86 -0.63 15.67
N ARG A 155 -8.80 -0.40 16.45
CA ARG A 155 -8.38 0.97 16.79
C ARG A 155 -8.01 1.80 15.55
N PHE A 156 -7.51 1.17 14.50
CA PHE A 156 -7.20 1.85 13.24
C PHE A 156 -8.48 2.26 12.49
N VAL A 157 -9.48 1.37 12.45
CA VAL A 157 -10.80 1.66 11.87
C VAL A 157 -11.54 2.73 12.69
N GLU A 158 -11.57 2.62 14.02
CA GLU A 158 -12.16 3.63 14.92
C GLU A 158 -11.54 5.02 14.75
N ALA A 159 -10.24 5.08 14.41
CA ALA A 159 -9.53 6.32 14.13
C ALA A 159 -9.81 6.89 12.72
N GLY A 160 -10.74 6.29 11.95
CA GLY A 160 -11.07 6.65 10.58
C GLY A 160 -10.02 6.22 9.55
N GLY A 161 -9.07 5.36 9.95
CA GLY A 161 -7.89 5.07 9.15
C GLY A 161 -8.18 4.34 7.84
N LEU A 162 -9.18 3.45 7.84
CA LEU A 162 -9.58 2.72 6.64
C LEU A 162 -10.28 3.65 5.65
N GLU A 163 -11.21 4.48 6.13
CA GLU A 163 -11.96 5.47 5.36
C GLU A 163 -11.00 6.46 4.70
N GLU A 164 -10.01 6.96 5.45
CA GLU A 164 -8.99 7.86 4.94
C GLU A 164 -8.16 7.24 3.82
N ALA A 165 -7.83 5.94 3.92
CA ALA A 165 -7.13 5.19 2.87
C ALA A 165 -8.03 4.92 1.65
N LEU A 166 -9.31 4.60 1.86
CA LEU A 166 -10.27 4.32 0.78
C LEU A 166 -10.58 5.54 -0.09
N GLN A 167 -10.43 6.76 0.44
CA GLN A 167 -10.54 7.99 -0.35
C GLN A 167 -9.43 8.14 -1.41
N LEU A 168 -8.30 7.42 -1.26
CA LEU A 168 -7.21 7.42 -2.25
C LEU A 168 -7.49 6.49 -3.45
N ARG A 169 -8.58 5.73 -3.42
CA ARG A 169 -8.94 4.71 -4.43
C ARG A 169 -9.01 5.23 -5.87
N PRO A 170 -9.50 6.45 -6.16
CA PRO A 170 -9.54 6.95 -7.54
C PRO A 170 -8.16 7.06 -8.19
N ASN A 171 -7.08 7.14 -7.40
CA ASN A 171 -5.74 7.20 -7.94
C ASN A 171 -5.15 5.78 -8.14
N PRO A 172 -4.91 5.35 -9.40
CA PRO A 172 -4.43 4.00 -9.69
C PRO A 172 -3.05 3.70 -9.10
N LEU A 173 -2.24 4.72 -8.79
CA LEU A 173 -0.92 4.54 -8.17
C LEU A 173 -0.97 3.86 -6.81
N PHE A 174 -2.11 3.91 -6.11
CA PHE A 174 -2.27 3.37 -4.77
C PHE A 174 -3.14 2.11 -4.71
N THR A 175 -3.74 1.70 -5.83
CA THR A 175 -4.69 0.58 -5.93
C THR A 175 -4.20 -0.66 -5.20
N ARG A 176 -2.99 -1.14 -5.49
CA ARG A 176 -2.45 -2.36 -4.85
C ARG A 176 -2.36 -2.23 -3.33
N ASN A 177 -1.93 -1.08 -2.83
CA ASN A 177 -1.77 -0.86 -1.39
C ASN A 177 -3.12 -0.75 -0.68
N ILE A 178 -4.09 -0.07 -1.30
CA ILE A 178 -5.45 0.08 -0.75
C ILE A 178 -6.13 -1.28 -0.66
N TYR A 179 -6.08 -2.08 -1.73
CA TYR A 179 -6.70 -3.40 -1.74
C TYR A 179 -6.00 -4.40 -0.80
N ALA A 180 -4.68 -4.29 -0.60
CA ALA A 180 -3.97 -5.09 0.41
C ALA A 180 -4.37 -4.69 1.85
N LEU A 181 -4.55 -3.39 2.13
CA LEU A 181 -5.08 -2.94 3.41
C LEU A 181 -6.51 -3.45 3.62
N LEU A 182 -7.37 -3.32 2.60
CA LEU A 182 -8.76 -3.75 2.67
C LEU A 182 -8.88 -5.26 2.89
N GLU A 183 -8.09 -6.07 2.19
CA GLU A 183 -8.01 -7.52 2.40
C GLU A 183 -7.75 -7.85 3.88
N VAL A 184 -6.70 -7.27 4.45
CA VAL A 184 -6.33 -7.51 5.86
C VAL A 184 -7.44 -7.03 6.80
N SER A 185 -8.01 -5.84 6.56
CA SER A 185 -9.09 -5.30 7.39
C SER A 185 -10.32 -6.20 7.39
N VAL A 186 -10.73 -6.73 6.24
CA VAL A 186 -11.85 -7.69 6.16
C VAL A 186 -11.54 -8.98 6.91
N ILE A 187 -10.34 -9.54 6.76
CA ILE A 187 -9.95 -10.75 7.50
C ILE A 187 -10.01 -10.52 9.01
N MET A 188 -9.51 -9.37 9.49
CA MET A 188 -9.55 -9.03 10.92
C MET A 188 -10.98 -8.81 11.43
N GLU A 189 -11.80 -8.10 10.67
CA GLU A 189 -13.21 -7.81 10.99
C GLU A 189 -14.02 -9.10 11.12
N ILE A 190 -13.87 -10.03 10.17
CA ILE A 190 -14.56 -11.33 10.20
C ILE A 190 -14.05 -12.19 11.35
N ARG A 191 -12.73 -12.26 11.58
CA ARG A 191 -12.16 -13.01 12.71
C ARG A 191 -12.73 -12.51 14.04
N LYS A 192 -12.78 -11.20 14.23
CA LYS A 192 -13.35 -10.59 15.42
C LYS A 192 -14.84 -10.93 15.58
N SER A 193 -15.63 -10.81 14.52
CA SER A 193 -17.07 -11.18 14.54
C SER A 193 -17.31 -12.64 14.94
N ILE A 194 -16.41 -13.55 14.56
CA ILE A 194 -16.47 -14.96 14.97
C ILE A 194 -16.14 -15.12 16.45
N GLU A 195 -15.16 -14.39 16.97
CA GLU A 195 -14.76 -14.44 18.38
C GLU A 195 -15.84 -13.86 19.30
N ASP A 196 -16.45 -12.74 18.92
CA ASP A 196 -17.40 -12.00 19.74
C ASP A 196 -18.86 -12.50 19.59
N ASN A 197 -19.16 -13.37 18.60
CA ASN A 197 -20.52 -13.77 18.21
C ASN A 197 -21.46 -12.59 17.88
N GLU A 198 -20.91 -11.43 17.55
CA GLU A 198 -21.67 -10.23 17.23
C GLU A 198 -21.67 -9.94 15.70
N VAL A 199 -22.80 -9.41 15.23
CA VAL A 199 -22.91 -8.84 13.88
C VAL A 199 -22.31 -7.44 13.94
N ILE A 200 -21.00 -7.35 13.75
CA ILE A 200 -20.28 -6.09 13.68
C ILE A 200 -20.71 -5.34 12.41
N ASN A 201 -20.89 -4.03 12.50
CA ASN A 201 -20.98 -3.15 11.32
C ASN A 201 -19.74 -3.37 10.46
N SER A 202 -19.91 -4.11 9.37
CA SER A 202 -18.82 -4.69 8.63
C SER A 202 -18.28 -3.70 7.59
N ILE A 203 -17.71 -2.58 8.05
CA ILE A 203 -17.28 -1.45 7.20
C ILE A 203 -16.27 -1.94 6.14
N ALA A 204 -15.29 -2.74 6.55
CA ALA A 204 -14.29 -3.27 5.63
C ALA A 204 -14.94 -4.24 4.64
N THR A 205 -15.79 -5.16 5.13
CA THR A 205 -16.45 -6.16 4.28
C THR A 205 -17.36 -5.51 3.26
N GLN A 206 -18.16 -4.52 3.68
CA GLN A 206 -19.01 -3.73 2.79
C GLN A 206 -18.18 -2.97 1.77
N SER A 207 -17.10 -2.31 2.21
CA SER A 207 -16.21 -1.57 1.31
C SER A 207 -15.59 -2.47 0.23
N LEU A 208 -15.28 -3.73 0.55
CA LEU A 208 -14.78 -4.71 -0.41
C LEU A 208 -15.87 -5.16 -1.39
N PHE A 209 -17.08 -5.44 -0.92
CA PHE A 209 -18.20 -5.77 -1.82
C PHE A 209 -18.52 -4.62 -2.78
N GLU A 210 -18.60 -3.39 -2.28
CA GLU A 210 -18.82 -2.20 -3.11
C GLU A 210 -17.70 -1.97 -4.11
N ALA A 211 -16.45 -2.26 -3.73
CA ALA A 211 -15.33 -2.21 -4.65
C ALA A 211 -15.45 -3.27 -5.75
N LEU A 212 -15.72 -4.53 -5.38
CA LEU A 212 -15.91 -5.61 -6.37
C LEU A 212 -17.04 -5.29 -7.35
N GLU A 213 -18.18 -4.81 -6.85
CA GLU A 213 -19.33 -4.45 -7.67
C GLU A 213 -18.96 -3.33 -8.67
N ARG A 214 -18.29 -2.28 -8.18
CA ARG A 214 -17.87 -1.14 -8.98
C ARG A 214 -16.85 -1.51 -10.04
N GLU A 215 -15.75 -2.15 -9.65
CA GLU A 215 -14.65 -2.47 -10.58
C GLU A 215 -15.10 -3.53 -11.60
N THR A 216 -15.93 -4.49 -11.19
CA THR A 216 -16.48 -5.51 -12.11
C THR A 216 -17.43 -4.87 -13.11
N THR A 217 -18.34 -4.00 -12.65
CA THR A 217 -19.29 -3.31 -13.54
C THR A 217 -18.56 -2.39 -14.51
N SER A 218 -17.60 -1.59 -14.03
CA SER A 218 -16.82 -0.70 -14.89
C SER A 218 -16.04 -1.46 -15.98
N LEU A 219 -15.48 -2.62 -15.65
CA LEU A 219 -14.75 -3.43 -16.63
C LEU A 219 -15.68 -4.09 -17.65
N LEU A 220 -16.87 -4.53 -17.23
CA LEU A 220 -17.90 -5.03 -18.15
C LEU A 220 -18.35 -3.95 -19.13
N GLU A 221 -18.63 -2.73 -18.64
CA GLU A 221 -19.02 -1.60 -19.49
C GLU A 221 -17.96 -1.25 -20.53
N ILE A 222 -16.67 -1.30 -20.18
CA ILE A 222 -15.57 -1.10 -21.13
C ILE A 222 -15.59 -2.18 -22.22
N PHE A 223 -15.82 -3.44 -21.84
CA PHE A 223 -15.88 -4.52 -22.83
C PHE A 223 -17.09 -4.41 -23.74
N ASP A 224 -18.28 -4.12 -23.21
CA ASP A 224 -19.48 -3.95 -24.02
C ASP A 224 -19.31 -2.82 -25.05
N ASN A 225 -18.73 -1.69 -24.63
CA ASN A 225 -18.44 -0.56 -25.53
C ASN A 225 -17.43 -0.92 -26.63
N CYS A 226 -16.39 -1.69 -26.32
CA CYS A 226 -15.44 -2.16 -27.35
C CYS A 226 -16.12 -3.06 -28.40
N ASP A 227 -17.05 -3.92 -27.99
CA ASP A 227 -17.75 -4.82 -28.94
C ASP A 227 -18.70 -4.04 -29.86
N GLU A 228 -19.31 -2.95 -29.40
CA GLU A 228 -20.10 -2.03 -30.26
C GLU A 228 -19.24 -1.24 -31.27
N VAL A 229 -18.06 -0.77 -30.86
CA VAL A 229 -17.14 -0.04 -31.74
C VAL A 229 -16.60 -0.95 -32.85
N ILE A 230 -16.20 -2.19 -32.52
CA ILE A 230 -15.70 -3.16 -33.51
C ILE A 230 -16.80 -3.56 -34.50
N LEU A 231 -18.05 -3.71 -34.04
CA LEU A 231 -19.18 -3.99 -34.94
C LEU A 231 -19.46 -2.82 -35.89
N LYS A 232 -19.26 -1.57 -35.45
CA LYS A 232 -19.39 -0.39 -36.32
C LYS A 232 -18.22 -0.27 -37.31
N GLU A 233 -16.98 -0.50 -36.88
CA GLU A 233 -15.80 -0.50 -37.77
C GLU A 233 -15.88 -1.59 -38.85
N LEU A 234 -16.39 -2.78 -38.50
CA LEU A 234 -16.65 -3.86 -39.46
C LEU A 234 -17.81 -3.55 -40.42
N CYS A 235 -18.71 -2.62 -40.06
CA CYS A 235 -19.83 -2.20 -40.91
C CYS A 235 -19.52 -0.96 -41.77
N GLU A 236 -18.46 -0.20 -41.46
CA GLU A 236 -18.12 1.05 -42.13
C GLU A 236 -16.92 0.95 -43.11
N GLU A 237 -16.16 -0.15 -43.16
CA GLU A 237 -15.13 -0.34 -44.19
C GLU A 237 -15.69 -0.92 -45.52
N PRO A 238 -15.54 -0.23 -46.66
CA PRO A 238 -15.73 -0.85 -47.97
C PRO A 238 -14.59 -1.83 -48.26
N LEU A 239 -14.97 -3.02 -48.70
CA LEU A 239 -14.21 -4.24 -49.01
C LEU A 239 -13.01 -4.13 -50.00
N GLN A 240 -12.11 -3.14 -49.89
CA GLN A 240 -10.97 -3.00 -50.82
C GLN A 240 -9.58 -2.76 -50.19
N THR A 241 -9.44 -2.63 -48.87
CA THR A 241 -8.12 -2.33 -48.25
C THR A 241 -7.49 -3.46 -47.41
N LEU A 242 -8.15 -4.61 -47.27
CA LEU A 242 -7.68 -5.73 -46.44
C LEU A 242 -6.57 -6.61 -47.06
N HIS A 243 -6.13 -6.31 -48.30
CA HIS A 243 -5.16 -7.18 -48.99
C HIS A 243 -3.69 -6.70 -48.97
N LEU A 244 -3.36 -5.55 -48.34
CA LEU A 244 -2.01 -4.96 -48.46
C LEU A 244 -1.22 -4.76 -47.15
N LYS A 245 -1.71 -5.20 -45.99
CA LYS A 245 -0.96 -5.07 -44.70
C LYS A 245 -0.41 -6.38 -44.12
N SER A 246 -0.67 -7.54 -44.73
CA SER A 246 -0.12 -8.82 -44.24
C SER A 246 1.29 -9.16 -44.75
N MET A 247 1.91 -8.31 -45.58
CA MET A 247 3.27 -8.48 -46.06
C MET A 247 4.11 -7.23 -45.79
N LYS A 248 5.10 -7.38 -44.89
CA LYS A 248 6.05 -6.40 -44.28
C LYS A 248 5.62 -6.13 -42.84
N LEU A 249 6.21 -6.72 -41.80
CA LEU A 249 7.64 -6.77 -41.54
C LEU A 249 7.94 -7.89 -40.52
N LYS A 250 8.22 -9.10 -41.01
CA LYS A 250 9.14 -10.03 -40.32
C LYS A 250 10.55 -9.56 -40.68
N GLU A 251 11.28 -9.02 -39.71
CA GLU A 251 12.75 -9.06 -39.56
C GLU A 251 13.21 -7.90 -38.66
N LYS A 252 13.54 -8.20 -37.40
CA LYS A 252 14.92 -8.07 -36.88
C LYS A 252 15.02 -8.57 -35.44
N THR A 253 16.02 -9.41 -35.26
CA THR A 253 16.49 -10.08 -34.06
C THR A 253 17.35 -9.16 -33.19
N ASP A 254 17.16 -9.32 -31.87
CA ASP A 254 18.18 -9.49 -30.81
C ASP A 254 19.26 -8.40 -30.56
N HIS A 255 19.17 -7.69 -29.43
CA HIS A 255 20.03 -7.80 -28.23
C HIS A 255 19.79 -6.62 -27.27
N GLY A 256 19.77 -6.92 -25.96
CA GLY A 256 19.10 -6.09 -24.96
C GLY A 256 19.90 -4.97 -24.30
N THR A 257 19.20 -4.20 -23.46
CA THR A 257 19.69 -3.65 -22.20
C THR A 257 18.49 -3.34 -21.30
N VAL A 258 18.65 -3.63 -20.02
CA VAL A 258 17.68 -3.47 -18.94
C VAL A 258 17.67 -2.02 -18.46
N LEU A 259 16.50 -1.58 -18.00
CA LEU A 259 16.14 -0.31 -17.33
C LEU A 259 15.87 0.90 -18.24
N GLU A 260 14.78 1.58 -17.87
CA GLU A 260 14.27 2.88 -18.33
C GLU A 260 13.32 2.88 -19.54
N ALA A 261 12.03 2.69 -19.28
CA ALA A 261 10.95 3.25 -20.09
C ALA A 261 9.60 3.24 -19.35
N GLU A 262 9.44 4.11 -18.33
CA GLU A 262 8.12 4.55 -17.88
C GLU A 262 8.05 6.08 -17.96
N LYS A 263 7.93 6.59 -19.19
CA LYS A 263 7.28 7.85 -19.51
C LYS A 263 7.16 8.01 -21.02
N SER A 264 6.01 7.65 -21.57
CA SER A 264 5.52 8.28 -22.80
C SER A 264 4.05 8.66 -22.59
N LEU A 265 3.84 9.84 -22.02
CA LEU A 265 2.62 10.60 -22.17
C LEU A 265 2.53 11.00 -23.66
N MET A 266 1.61 10.39 -24.41
CA MET A 266 0.78 11.01 -25.46
C MET A 266 -0.06 9.92 -26.17
N ALA A 267 -1.34 9.84 -25.76
CA ALA A 267 -2.52 9.43 -26.51
C ALA A 267 -2.59 8.03 -27.15
N ASP A 268 -3.07 7.06 -26.35
CA ASP A 268 -4.13 6.14 -26.76
C ASP A 268 -5.15 6.06 -25.59
N SER A 269 -6.11 6.98 -25.54
CA SER A 269 -6.90 7.23 -24.32
C SER A 269 -7.80 6.08 -23.91
N ASP A 270 -8.18 5.22 -24.85
CA ASP A 270 -9.05 4.07 -24.60
C ASP A 270 -8.25 2.88 -24.06
N GLY A 271 -7.07 2.61 -24.66
CA GLY A 271 -6.15 1.57 -24.19
C GLY A 271 -5.59 1.84 -22.78
N ASP A 272 -5.33 3.10 -22.43
CA ASP A 272 -4.87 3.46 -21.09
C ASP A 272 -5.97 3.34 -20.03
N LEU A 273 -7.22 3.68 -20.37
CA LEU A 273 -8.37 3.52 -19.48
C LEU A 273 -8.65 2.04 -19.22
N GLN A 274 -8.66 1.21 -20.26
CA GLN A 274 -8.86 -0.23 -20.13
C GLN A 274 -7.79 -0.89 -19.25
N LYS A 275 -6.52 -0.50 -19.39
CA LYS A 275 -5.42 -1.00 -18.54
C LYS A 275 -5.61 -0.61 -17.08
N ILE A 276 -6.02 0.63 -16.81
CA ILE A 276 -6.29 1.10 -15.44
C ILE A 276 -7.44 0.31 -14.83
N SER A 277 -8.57 0.15 -15.53
CA SER A 277 -9.72 -0.60 -15.04
C SER A 277 -9.41 -2.08 -14.83
N LEU A 278 -8.66 -2.70 -15.75
CA LEU A 278 -8.15 -4.07 -15.57
C LEU A 278 -7.27 -4.18 -14.32
N PHE A 279 -6.38 -3.23 -14.09
CA PHE A 279 -5.51 -3.22 -12.92
C PHE A 279 -6.29 -3.08 -11.61
N GLN A 280 -7.27 -2.16 -11.56
CA GLN A 280 -8.13 -1.94 -10.41
C GLN A 280 -9.03 -3.15 -10.12
N ALA A 281 -9.72 -3.67 -11.13
CA ALA A 281 -10.52 -4.89 -11.02
C ALA A 281 -9.66 -6.07 -10.56
N SER A 282 -8.49 -6.27 -11.17
CA SER A 282 -7.58 -7.35 -10.78
C SER A 282 -7.12 -7.24 -9.33
N ALA A 283 -6.87 -6.03 -8.83
CA ALA A 283 -6.50 -5.81 -7.43
C ALA A 283 -7.66 -6.09 -6.47
N ALA A 284 -8.88 -5.63 -6.78
CA ALA A 284 -10.08 -5.93 -6.01
C ALA A 284 -10.35 -7.43 -5.93
N TRP A 285 -10.26 -8.12 -7.07
CA TRP A 285 -10.43 -9.57 -7.17
C TRP A 285 -9.37 -10.36 -6.41
N ARG A 286 -8.11 -9.90 -6.44
CA ARG A 286 -7.04 -10.51 -5.65
C ARG A 286 -7.28 -10.38 -4.14
N ALA A 287 -7.70 -9.20 -3.67
CA ALA A 287 -8.05 -9.00 -2.28
C ALA A 287 -9.22 -9.91 -1.86
N ALA A 288 -10.29 -9.97 -2.66
CA ALA A 288 -11.43 -10.84 -2.40
C ALA A 288 -11.03 -12.33 -2.37
N ALA A 289 -10.20 -12.78 -3.30
CA ALA A 289 -9.67 -14.14 -3.30
C ALA A 289 -8.86 -14.43 -2.01
N GLY A 290 -8.01 -13.50 -1.58
CA GLY A 290 -7.26 -13.59 -0.32
C GLY A 290 -8.17 -13.75 0.90
N VAL A 291 -9.25 -12.95 0.97
CA VAL A 291 -10.28 -13.08 2.01
C VAL A 291 -10.97 -14.45 1.95
N ILE A 292 -11.47 -14.87 0.77
CA ILE A 292 -12.18 -16.16 0.59
C ILE A 292 -11.33 -17.37 1.02
N LEU A 293 -10.02 -17.31 0.81
CA LEU A 293 -9.09 -18.36 1.24
C LEU A 293 -8.95 -18.44 2.76
N CYS A 294 -9.10 -17.31 3.45
CA CYS A 294 -8.88 -17.20 4.88
C CYS A 294 -10.17 -17.30 5.71
N THR A 295 -11.34 -16.99 5.14
CA THR A 295 -12.60 -16.84 5.89
C THR A 295 -13.80 -17.54 5.20
N PRO A 296 -14.27 -18.69 5.73
CA PRO A 296 -15.45 -19.37 5.18
C PRO A 296 -16.72 -18.51 5.18
N LYS A 297 -16.91 -17.67 6.20
CA LYS A 297 -18.06 -16.76 6.33
C LYS A 297 -18.17 -15.82 5.12
N PHE A 298 -17.06 -15.22 4.69
CA PHE A 298 -17.05 -14.34 3.51
C PHE A 298 -17.48 -15.06 2.23
N ARG A 299 -17.17 -16.36 2.10
CA ARG A 299 -17.59 -17.15 0.93
C ARG A 299 -19.11 -17.29 0.85
N GLU A 300 -19.74 -17.53 1.99
CA GLU A 300 -21.20 -17.62 2.10
C GLU A 300 -21.84 -16.26 1.77
N ASP A 301 -21.34 -15.20 2.39
CA ASP A 301 -21.82 -13.83 2.14
C ASP A 301 -21.66 -13.43 0.66
N PHE A 302 -20.50 -13.74 0.07
CA PHE A 302 -20.21 -13.48 -1.34
C PHE A 302 -21.17 -14.24 -2.27
N SER A 303 -21.49 -15.50 -1.98
CA SER A 303 -22.40 -16.31 -2.81
C SER A 303 -23.82 -15.76 -2.87
N ASN A 304 -24.22 -15.01 -1.84
CA ASN A 304 -25.54 -14.37 -1.76
C ASN A 304 -25.54 -12.93 -2.33
N CYS A 305 -24.39 -12.40 -2.74
CA CYS A 305 -24.26 -11.04 -3.23
C CYS A 305 -24.50 -10.95 -4.74
N SER A 306 -25.11 -9.85 -5.21
CA SER A 306 -25.35 -9.59 -6.64
C SER A 306 -24.07 -9.63 -7.48
N VAL A 307 -22.95 -9.21 -6.87
CA VAL A 307 -21.65 -9.17 -7.53
C VAL A 307 -21.25 -10.55 -8.05
N ALA A 308 -21.62 -11.65 -7.39
CA ALA A 308 -21.25 -13.00 -7.81
C ALA A 308 -21.73 -13.33 -9.23
N PHE A 309 -22.92 -12.88 -9.61
CA PHE A 309 -23.44 -13.07 -10.96
C PHE A 309 -22.66 -12.28 -12.00
N LYS A 310 -22.42 -10.98 -11.74
CA LYS A 310 -21.59 -10.12 -12.61
C LYS A 310 -20.15 -10.63 -12.73
N SER A 311 -19.64 -11.24 -11.68
CA SER A 311 -18.31 -11.84 -11.64
C SER A 311 -18.19 -13.03 -12.59
N LEU A 312 -19.22 -13.88 -12.61
CA LEU A 312 -19.31 -15.00 -13.54
C LEU A 312 -19.43 -14.53 -14.99
N GLU A 313 -20.17 -13.46 -15.23
CA GLU A 313 -20.27 -12.80 -16.53
C GLU A 313 -18.91 -12.26 -16.99
N LEU A 314 -18.25 -11.45 -16.15
CA LEU A 314 -16.92 -10.91 -16.42
C LEU A 314 -15.91 -12.02 -16.72
N PHE A 315 -15.94 -13.12 -15.96
CA PHE A 315 -15.09 -14.28 -16.22
C PHE A 315 -15.31 -14.88 -17.62
N LYS A 316 -16.56 -15.02 -18.05
CA LYS A 316 -16.87 -15.52 -19.40
C LYS A 316 -16.36 -14.56 -20.48
N VAL A 317 -16.59 -13.25 -20.32
CA VAL A 317 -16.12 -12.23 -21.28
C VAL A 317 -14.60 -12.26 -21.38
N LEU A 318 -13.89 -12.27 -20.24
CA LEU A 318 -12.43 -12.36 -20.20
C LEU A 318 -11.93 -13.64 -20.87
N ALA A 319 -12.54 -14.80 -20.60
CA ALA A 319 -12.13 -16.07 -21.19
C ALA A 319 -12.25 -16.04 -22.73
N VAL A 320 -13.35 -15.49 -23.27
CA VAL A 320 -13.53 -15.32 -24.72
C VAL A 320 -12.50 -14.36 -25.29
N ARG A 321 -12.27 -13.20 -24.65
CA ARG A 321 -11.30 -12.21 -25.12
C ARG A 321 -9.86 -12.72 -25.11
N ILE A 322 -9.47 -13.47 -24.07
CA ILE A 322 -8.16 -14.13 -24.00
C ILE A 322 -8.03 -15.16 -25.13
N ALA A 323 -9.03 -16.04 -25.30
CA ALA A 323 -9.00 -17.08 -26.33
C ALA A 323 -8.97 -16.52 -27.76
N THR A 324 -9.43 -15.29 -27.95
CA THR A 324 -9.50 -14.61 -29.25
C THR A 324 -8.41 -13.56 -29.48
N ASP A 325 -7.44 -13.43 -28.56
CA ASP A 325 -6.36 -12.41 -28.60
C ASP A 325 -6.89 -10.95 -28.68
N ARG A 326 -8.06 -10.70 -28.06
CA ARG A 326 -8.74 -9.39 -28.03
C ARG A 326 -8.51 -8.59 -26.75
N LEU A 327 -7.51 -8.98 -25.97
CA LEU A 327 -7.01 -8.27 -24.80
C LEU A 327 -5.71 -7.57 -25.21
N ARG A 328 -5.82 -6.41 -25.88
CA ARG A 328 -4.69 -5.55 -26.22
C ARG A 328 -4.79 -4.24 -25.46
#